data_AF-A0AAW0VQD0-F1
#
_entry.id   AF-A0AAW0VQD0-F1
#
_cell.length_a   1.000
_cell.length_b   1.000
_cell.length_c   1.000
_cell.angle_alpha   90.00
_cell.angle_beta   90.00
_cell.angle_gamma   90.00
#
_symmetry.space_group_name_H-M   'P 1'
#
loop_
_entity.id
_entity.type
_entity.pdbx_description
1 polymer ?
#
loop_
_entity_poly.entity_id
_entity_poly.type
_entity_poly.pdbx_seq_one_letter_code
_entity_poly.pdbx_strand_id
1 'polypeptide(L)'
;MYHSEALLIIRVLTLTFTSAPYSLTVTSVPYSLTVTSAPYSLTVTSAPYSLTVTSAPYSLTVTSAPYSLTVTSAPYSLTVTSAPYSLTVTSAPYSLTVTSAPYSLTVTSAPYSLTLFIQ
;
A
#
# COMPACT_ATOMS: atom_id res chain seq x y z
N MET A 1 5.48 40.38 -3.08
CA MET A 1 5.66 40.14 -1.63
C MET A 1 4.26 39.92 -1.06
N TYR A 2 3.74 38.72 -0.84
CA TYR A 2 4.31 37.56 -0.17
C TYR A 2 3.83 36.28 -0.87
N HIS A 3 4.75 35.38 -1.20
CA HIS A 3 4.44 33.98 -1.50
C HIS A 3 4.19 33.33 -0.13
N SER A 4 2.92 33.17 0.25
CA SER A 4 2.58 32.51 1.51
C SER A 4 2.61 31.01 1.26
N GLU A 5 3.78 30.41 1.50
CA GLU A 5 3.93 28.97 1.67
C GLU A 5 3.10 28.55 2.89
N ALA A 6 1.83 28.25 2.66
CA ALA A 6 0.95 27.70 3.66
C ALA A 6 1.42 26.28 4.00
N LEU A 7 2.30 26.16 5.00
CA LEU A 7 2.61 24.89 5.64
C LEU A 7 1.36 24.40 6.38
N LEU A 8 0.43 23.82 5.62
CA LEU A 8 -0.81 23.27 6.10
C LEU A 8 -0.49 21.94 6.81
N ILE A 9 -0.11 22.01 8.09
CA ILE A 9 -0.04 20.84 8.97
C ILE A 9 -1.48 20.39 9.24
N ILE A 10 -2.12 19.78 8.25
CA ILE A 10 -3.38 19.08 8.47
C ILE A 10 -3.06 17.87 9.34
N ARG A 11 -3.67 17.77 10.53
CA ARG A 11 -3.79 16.48 11.24
C ARG A 11 -4.71 15.57 10.42
N VAL A 12 -4.23 15.04 9.30
CA VAL A 12 -5.01 14.16 8.43
C VAL A 12 -5.08 12.79 9.10
N LEU A 13 -6.21 12.42 9.70
CA LEU A 13 -6.37 11.06 10.22
C LEU A 13 -6.60 10.05 9.08
N THR A 14 -7.20 10.49 7.97
CA THR A 14 -7.61 9.62 6.86
C THR A 14 -7.42 10.29 5.52
N LEU A 15 -6.77 9.60 4.57
CA LEU A 15 -6.63 10.00 3.17
C LEU A 15 -7.45 9.03 2.29
N THR A 16 -8.31 9.56 1.42
CA THR A 16 -9.12 8.75 0.48
C THR A 16 -8.97 9.27 -0.94
N PHE A 17 -8.60 8.39 -1.86
CA PHE A 17 -8.50 8.68 -3.30
C PHE A 17 -9.49 7.79 -4.07
N THR A 18 -10.46 8.41 -4.75
CA THR A 18 -11.47 7.71 -5.56
C THR A 18 -11.02 7.51 -7.02
N SER A 19 -10.24 8.45 -7.56
CA SER A 19 -9.57 8.34 -8.87
C SER A 19 -8.14 8.85 -8.76
N ALA A 20 -7.17 8.08 -9.22
CA ALA A 20 -5.76 8.43 -9.07
C ALA A 20 -5.10 8.84 -10.41
N PRO A 21 -4.10 9.73 -10.38
CA PRO A 21 -3.22 10.01 -11.53
C PRO A 21 -2.43 8.77 -11.95
N TYR A 22 -1.72 8.81 -13.08
CA TYR A 22 -0.91 7.67 -13.59
C TYR A 22 0.09 7.10 -12.55
N SER A 23 0.61 7.93 -11.65
CA SER A 23 1.47 7.51 -10.53
C SER A 23 1.10 8.25 -9.24
N LEU A 24 1.12 7.56 -8.10
CA LEU A 24 0.92 8.16 -6.77
C LEU A 24 2.07 7.76 -5.83
N THR A 25 2.66 8.75 -5.17
CA THR A 25 3.68 8.55 -4.14
C THR A 25 3.21 9.17 -2.83
N VAL A 26 3.25 8.41 -1.74
CA VAL A 26 2.86 8.85 -0.40
C VAL A 26 4.02 8.64 0.57
N THR A 27 4.42 9.71 1.28
CA THR A 27 5.63 9.74 2.11
C THR A 27 5.41 9.91 3.63
N SER A 28 4.19 10.16 4.16
CA SER A 28 3.97 10.36 5.62
C SER A 28 2.50 10.32 6.09
N VAL A 29 2.30 10.35 7.44
CA VAL A 29 1.37 9.65 8.38
C VAL A 29 -0.11 10.15 8.47
N PRO A 30 -1.05 9.70 7.61
CA PRO A 30 -2.41 9.52 8.07
C PRO A 30 -2.51 8.27 8.96
N TYR A 31 -3.53 8.18 9.80
CA TYR A 31 -3.85 6.91 10.47
C TYR A 31 -4.36 5.88 9.45
N SER A 32 -4.98 6.32 8.36
CA SER A 32 -5.58 5.44 7.34
C SER A 32 -5.44 6.01 5.92
N LEU A 33 -5.14 5.14 4.95
CA LEU A 33 -5.11 5.46 3.52
C LEU A 33 -6.01 4.48 2.75
N THR A 34 -6.97 5.02 2.00
CA THR A 34 -7.85 4.24 1.11
C THR A 34 -7.68 4.70 -0.33
N VAL A 35 -7.43 3.74 -1.23
CA VAL A 35 -7.35 3.98 -2.68
C VAL A 35 -8.34 3.04 -3.39
N THR A 36 -9.34 3.61 -4.04
CA THR A 36 -10.42 2.84 -4.70
C THR A 36 -10.05 2.46 -6.12
N SER A 37 -9.56 3.42 -6.92
CA SER A 37 -9.10 3.20 -8.29
C SER A 37 -7.64 3.65 -8.41
N ALA A 38 -6.73 2.69 -8.50
CA ALA A 38 -5.31 2.97 -8.39
C ALA A 38 -4.67 3.54 -9.67
N PRO A 39 -3.52 4.24 -9.50
CA PRO A 39 -2.62 4.61 -10.60
C PRO A 39 -2.12 3.40 -11.40
N TYR A 40 -1.31 3.61 -12.44
CA TYR A 40 -0.43 2.55 -12.95
C TYR A 40 0.61 2.11 -11.89
N SER A 41 1.10 3.03 -11.05
CA SER A 41 2.06 2.75 -9.97
C SER A 41 1.72 3.46 -8.65
N LEU A 42 1.75 2.72 -7.52
CA LEU A 42 1.61 3.26 -6.16
C LEU A 42 2.84 2.94 -5.30
N THR A 43 3.45 3.97 -4.72
CA THR A 43 4.57 3.83 -3.77
C THR A 43 4.21 4.45 -2.43
N VAL A 44 4.38 3.69 -1.34
CA VAL A 44 4.18 4.13 0.04
C VAL A 44 5.45 3.88 0.85
N THR A 45 6.10 4.95 1.32
CA THR A 45 7.39 4.86 2.01
C THR A 45 7.24 4.69 3.53
N SER A 46 6.42 5.52 4.17
CA SER A 46 6.03 5.37 5.58
C SER A 46 4.53 5.19 5.67
N ALA A 47 4.10 3.98 6.04
CA ALA A 47 2.70 3.64 5.97
C ALA A 47 1.86 4.18 7.14
N PRO A 48 0.56 4.42 6.89
CA PRO A 48 -0.45 4.63 7.94
C PRO A 48 -0.57 3.44 8.89
N TYR A 49 -1.40 3.56 9.93
CA TYR A 49 -1.83 2.38 10.70
C TYR A 49 -2.57 1.37 9.81
N SER A 50 -3.33 1.82 8.82
CA SER A 50 -4.04 0.95 7.87
C SER A 50 -3.98 1.43 6.41
N LEU A 51 -3.71 0.51 5.47
CA LEU A 51 -3.75 0.75 4.03
C LEU A 51 -4.74 -0.20 3.35
N THR A 52 -5.69 0.36 2.61
CA THR A 52 -6.67 -0.37 1.81
C THR A 52 -6.58 0.03 0.35
N VAL A 53 -6.38 -0.97 -0.53
CA VAL A 53 -6.35 -0.80 -1.99
C VAL A 53 -7.42 -1.71 -2.60
N THR A 54 -8.41 -1.12 -3.28
CA THR A 54 -9.56 -1.87 -3.83
C THR A 54 -9.29 -2.37 -5.24
N SER A 55 -9.00 -1.46 -6.17
CA SER A 55 -8.48 -1.79 -7.50
C SER A 55 -7.01 -1.41 -7.54
N ALA A 56 -6.12 -2.39 -7.69
CA ALA A 56 -4.68 -2.17 -7.55
C ALA A 56 -4.01 -1.63 -8.82
N PRO A 57 -2.88 -0.93 -8.64
CA PRO A 57 -2.05 -0.47 -9.74
C PRO A 57 -1.43 -1.63 -10.52
N TYR A 58 -0.73 -1.38 -11.64
CA TYR A 58 0.15 -2.40 -12.20
C TYR A 58 1.25 -2.80 -11.20
N SER A 59 1.77 -1.83 -10.43
CA SER A 59 2.79 -2.06 -9.40
C SER A 59 2.47 -1.38 -8.07
N LEU A 60 2.55 -2.14 -6.96
CA LEU A 60 2.44 -1.63 -5.59
C LEU A 60 3.74 -1.89 -4.81
N THR A 61 4.32 -0.82 -4.26
CA THR A 61 5.51 -0.89 -3.40
C THR A 61 5.21 -0.29 -2.03
N VAL A 62 5.44 -1.04 -0.97
CA VAL A 62 5.31 -0.60 0.42
C VAL A 62 6.64 -0.84 1.16
N THR A 63 7.31 0.23 1.61
CA THR A 63 8.63 0.13 2.24
C THR A 63 8.53 -0.13 3.74
N SER A 64 7.94 0.78 4.52
CA SER A 64 7.52 0.48 5.91
C SER A 64 6.03 0.18 5.91
N ALA A 65 5.64 -1.02 6.33
CA ALA A 65 4.25 -1.44 6.25
C ALA A 65 3.36 -0.91 7.37
N PRO A 66 2.05 -0.79 7.08
CA PRO A 66 1.04 -0.45 8.08
C PRO A 66 0.89 -1.56 9.12
N TYR A 67 0.14 -1.33 10.20
CA TYR A 67 -0.32 -2.44 11.04
C TYR A 67 -1.17 -3.43 10.21
N SER A 68 -2.00 -2.91 9.29
CA SER A 68 -2.83 -3.74 8.40
C SER A 68 -2.77 -3.29 6.94
N LEU A 69 -2.50 -4.23 6.03
CA LEU A 69 -2.54 -4.05 4.57
C LEU A 69 -3.61 -4.94 3.96
N THR A 70 -4.58 -4.33 3.26
CA THR A 70 -5.63 -5.05 2.51
C THR A 70 -5.58 -4.69 1.04
N VAL A 71 -5.49 -5.71 0.18
CA VAL A 71 -5.52 -5.59 -1.27
C VAL A 71 -6.62 -6.50 -1.83
N THR A 72 -7.61 -5.91 -2.51
CA THR A 72 -8.80 -6.65 -2.98
C THR A 72 -8.60 -7.20 -4.39
N SER A 73 -8.39 -6.35 -5.39
CA SER A 73 -7.86 -6.73 -6.70
C SER A 73 -6.36 -6.48 -6.67
N ALA A 74 -5.54 -7.47 -7.05
CA ALA A 74 -4.10 -7.34 -6.91
C ALA A 74 -3.41 -6.69 -8.11
N PRO A 75 -2.24 -6.06 -7.86
CA PRO A 75 -1.40 -5.53 -8.92
C PRO A 75 -0.77 -6.67 -9.73
N TYR A 76 -0.13 -6.36 -10.85
CA TYR A 76 0.78 -7.33 -11.48
C TYR A 76 1.93 -7.68 -10.51
N SER A 77 2.47 -6.68 -9.81
CA SER A 77 3.56 -6.85 -8.85
C SER A 77 3.25 -6.20 -7.49
N LEU A 78 3.43 -6.96 -6.40
CA LEU A 78 3.34 -6.47 -5.02
C LEU A 78 4.66 -6.69 -4.28
N THR A 79 5.26 -5.61 -3.78
CA THR A 79 6.50 -5.65 -2.98
C THR A 79 6.27 -5.02 -1.62
N VAL A 80 6.57 -5.77 -0.56
CA VAL A 80 6.48 -5.33 0.84
C VAL A 80 7.82 -5.58 1.53
N THR A 81 8.51 -4.51 1.93
CA THR A 81 9.87 -4.60 2.51
C THR A 81 9.86 -4.84 4.01
N SER A 82 9.11 -4.07 4.80
CA SER A 82 8.78 -4.42 6.19
C SER A 82 7.38 -4.99 6.25
N ALA A 83 7.15 -6.04 7.04
CA ALA A 83 5.85 -6.70 7.09
C ALA A 83 4.80 -5.88 7.87
N PRO A 84 3.53 -5.88 7.45
CA PRO A 84 2.45 -5.48 8.34
C PRO A 84 2.24 -6.53 9.44
N TYR A 85 1.53 -6.18 10.50
CA TYR A 85 1.03 -7.20 11.43
C TYR A 85 0.06 -8.15 10.71
N SER A 86 -0.80 -7.61 9.84
CA SER A 86 -1.73 -8.39 9.01
C SER A 86 -1.67 -8.00 7.54
N LEU A 87 -1.53 -9.02 6.67
CA LEU A 87 -1.60 -8.90 5.22
C LEU A 87 -2.78 -9.72 4.68
N THR A 88 -3.71 -9.06 3.99
CA THR A 88 -4.83 -9.72 3.29
C THR A 88 -4.78 -9.41 1.80
N VAL A 89 -4.76 -10.45 0.97
CA VAL A 89 -4.74 -10.38 -0.48
C VAL A 89 -5.86 -11.26 -1.03
N THR A 90 -6.89 -10.66 -1.63
CA THR A 90 -8.08 -11.40 -2.09
C THR A 90 -7.88 -11.98 -3.49
N SER A 91 -7.50 -11.17 -4.47
CA SER A 91 -6.97 -11.65 -5.76
C SER A 91 -5.45 -11.61 -5.71
N ALA A 92 -4.76 -12.60 -6.28
CA ALA A 92 -3.31 -12.67 -6.22
C ALA A 92 -2.63 -11.76 -7.26
N PRO A 93 -1.48 -11.15 -6.93
CA PRO A 93 -0.65 -10.54 -7.96
C PRO A 93 0.02 -11.61 -8.83
N TYR A 94 0.56 -11.22 -9.98
CA TYR A 94 1.44 -12.12 -10.72
C TYR A 94 2.70 -12.45 -9.89
N SER A 95 3.27 -11.43 -9.26
CA SER A 95 4.43 -11.55 -8.38
C SER A 95 4.16 -10.96 -6.99
N LEU A 96 4.45 -11.73 -5.95
CA LEU A 96 4.42 -11.31 -4.54
C LEU A 96 5.81 -11.46 -3.90
N THR A 97 6.38 -10.35 -3.46
CA THR A 97 7.64 -10.33 -2.68
C THR A 97 7.40 -9.74 -1.30
N VAL A 98 7.74 -10.50 -0.27
CA VAL A 98 7.64 -10.10 1.13
C VAL A 98 8.98 -10.35 1.81
N THR A 99 9.67 -9.29 2.23
CA THR A 99 11.03 -9.39 2.81
C THR A 99 11.04 -9.68 4.32
N SER A 100 9.94 -9.37 5.01
CA SER A 100 9.71 -9.81 6.40
C SER A 100 8.30 -10.38 6.50
N ALA A 101 8.13 -11.51 7.18
CA ALA A 101 6.84 -12.18 7.27
C ALA A 101 5.86 -11.41 8.19
N PRO A 102 4.58 -11.24 7.80
CA PRO A 102 3.56 -10.69 8.68
C PRO A 102 3.18 -11.69 9.78
N TYR A 103 2.66 -11.20 10.90
CA TYR A 103 2.08 -12.07 11.93
C TYR A 103 0.87 -12.87 11.41
N SER A 104 0.14 -12.31 10.46
CA SER A 104 -0.99 -12.97 9.80
C SER A 104 -0.97 -12.70 8.30
N LEU A 105 -1.03 -13.77 7.52
CA LEU A 105 -1.10 -13.73 6.06
C LEU A 105 -2.36 -14.48 5.59
N THR A 106 -3.24 -13.78 4.90
CA THR A 106 -4.40 -14.39 4.20
C THR A 106 -4.28 -14.12 2.72
N VAL A 107 -4.26 -15.18 1.92
CA VAL A 107 -4.19 -15.12 0.46
C VAL A 107 -5.28 -16.02 -0.09
N THR A 108 -6.31 -15.43 -0.72
CA THR A 108 -7.48 -16.20 -1.22
C THR A 108 -7.24 -16.79 -2.60
N SER A 109 -6.37 -16.17 -3.41
CA SER A 109 -5.86 -16.71 -4.68
C SER A 109 -4.34 -16.66 -4.67
N ALA A 110 -3.66 -17.71 -5.11
CA ALA A 110 -2.20 -17.80 -5.07
C ALA A 110 -1.54 -17.01 -6.23
N PRO A 111 -0.42 -16.31 -5.98
CA PRO A 111 0.32 -15.63 -7.04
C PRO A 111 1.05 -16.64 -7.93
N TYR A 112 1.39 -16.24 -9.16
CA TYR A 112 2.24 -17.07 -10.03
C TYR A 112 3.66 -17.21 -9.47
N SER A 113 4.15 -16.19 -8.78
CA SER A 113 5.44 -16.19 -8.09
C SER A 113 5.29 -15.64 -6.67
N LEU A 114 5.79 -16.40 -5.68
CA LEU A 114 5.82 -16.03 -4.27
C LEU A 114 7.25 -16.13 -3.73
N THR A 115 7.74 -15.02 -3.20
CA THR A 115 8.99 -14.97 -2.46
C THR A 115 8.72 -14.44 -1.05
N LEU A 116 8.97 -15.27 -0.04
CA LEU A 116 8.86 -14.90 1.37
C LEU A 116 10.22 -15.09 2.05
N PHE A 117 10.79 -13.99 2.55
CA PHE A 117 11.94 -14.04 3.45
C PHE A 117 11.44 -13.93 4.89
N ILE A 118 11.81 -14.93 5.69
CA ILE A 118 11.51 -15.01 7.13
C ILE A 118 12.84 -14.82 7.85
N GLN A 119 12.92 -13.81 8.70
CA GLN A 119 14.09 -13.52 9.52
C GLN A 119 13.71 -13.62 11.00
#